data_AF-A0A1Q3WY94-F1
#
_entry.id   AF-A0A1Q3WY94-F1
#
_cell.length_a   1.000
_cell.length_b   1.000
_cell.length_c   1.000
_cell.angle_alpha   90.00
_cell.angle_beta   90.00
_cell.angle_gamma   90.00
#
_symmetry.space_group_name_H-M   'P 1'
#
loop_
_entity.id
_entity.type
_entity.pdbx_description
1 polymer ?
#
loop_
_entity_poly.entity_id
_entity_poly.type
_entity_poly.pdbx_seq_one_letter_code
_entity_poly.pdbx_strand_id
1 'polypeptide(L)' 'MDCKAHKFQHYQTDSYYFSSGRHSQTFVETVKLFCERCGDLKETTRTAFCGYTDYHKLPDWAKSITNRAWHLDA' A
#
# COMPACT_ATOMS: atom_id res chain seq x y z
N MET A 1 22.24 -17.02 8.48
CA MET A 1 21.53 -17.91 9.43
C MET A 1 20.17 -18.22 8.84
N ASP A 2 19.87 -19.49 8.57
CA ASP A 2 18.61 -19.93 7.96
C ASP A 2 17.46 -19.83 8.97
N CYS A 3 16.50 -18.95 8.73
CA CYS A 3 15.35 -18.78 9.61
C CYS A 3 14.29 -19.85 9.28
N LYS A 4 14.40 -21.04 9.90
CA LYS A 4 13.45 -22.15 9.67
C LYS A 4 11.96 -21.78 9.88
N ALA A 5 11.68 -20.71 10.60
CA ALA A 5 10.35 -20.13 10.76
C ALA A 5 10.45 -18.60 10.73
N HIS A 6 10.41 -18.02 9.53
CA HIS A 6 10.37 -16.57 9.37
C HIS A 6 9.16 -16.00 10.11
N LYS A 7 9.42 -15.21 11.16
CA LYS A 7 8.39 -14.41 11.82
C LYS A 7 8.51 -12.98 11.31
N PHE A 8 7.88 -12.74 10.17
CA PHE A 8 7.80 -11.41 9.59
C PHE A 8 6.91 -10.52 10.47
N GLN A 9 7.47 -9.42 10.94
CA GLN A 9 6.76 -8.38 11.67
C GLN A 9 6.53 -7.18 10.75
N HIS A 10 5.47 -6.43 11.01
CA HIS A 10 5.22 -5.18 10.30
C HIS A 10 6.34 -4.18 10.62
N TYR A 11 6.92 -3.60 9.57
CA TYR A 11 7.97 -2.59 9.70
C TYR A 11 7.45 -1.22 9.28
N GLN A 12 6.87 -1.14 8.07
CA GLN A 12 6.40 0.11 7.50
C GLN A 12 5.27 -0.16 6.50
N THR A 13 4.32 0.76 6.38
CA THR A 13 3.37 0.79 5.28
C THR A 13 3.54 2.11 4.53
N ASP A 14 3.84 2.02 3.24
CA ASP A 14 3.85 3.16 2.33
C ASP A 14 2.59 3.10 1.49
N SER A 15 1.85 4.20 1.41
CA SER A 15 0.57 4.24 0.71
C SER A 15 0.42 5.55 -0.04
N TYR A 16 0.02 5.48 -1.30
CA TYR A 16 -0.21 6.65 -2.13
C TYR A 16 -1.30 6.35 -3.16
N TYR A 17 -1.83 7.41 -3.78
CA TYR A 17 -2.68 7.27 -4.95
C TYR A 17 -2.22 8.26 -6.01
N PHE A 18 -2.54 7.96 -7.27
CA PHE A 18 -2.26 8.87 -8.37
C PHE A 18 -3.42 8.84 -9.38
N SER A 19 -3.55 9.93 -10.14
CA SER A 19 -4.50 10.01 -11.24
C SER A 19 -4.04 9.11 -12.38
N SER A 20 -4.85 8.12 -12.74
CA SER A 20 -4.57 7.17 -13.84
C SER A 20 -5.37 7.47 -15.10
N GLY A 21 -6.09 8.60 -15.12
CA GLY A 21 -6.94 9.03 -16.21
C GLY A 21 -7.78 10.26 -15.82
N ARG A 22 -8.60 10.77 -16.74
CA ARG A 22 -9.40 12.01 -16.49
C ARG A 22 -10.36 11.88 -15.30
N HIS A 23 -10.84 10.67 -15.03
CA HIS A 23 -11.83 10.38 -13.98
C HIS A 23 -11.49 9.08 -13.24
N SER A 24 -10.21 8.72 -13.15
CA SER A 24 -9.78 7.50 -12.48
C SER A 24 -8.58 7.72 -11.60
N GLN A 25 -8.55 6.98 -10.49
CA GLN A 25 -7.46 6.96 -9.55
C GLN A 25 -6.97 5.54 -9.37
N THR A 26 -5.66 5.41 -9.18
CA THR A 26 -5.04 4.15 -8.79
C THR A 26 -4.45 4.32 -7.40
N PHE A 27 -4.81 3.41 -6.50
CA PHE A 27 -4.37 3.35 -5.12
C PHE A 27 -3.31 2.26 -4.98
N VAL A 28 -2.21 2.57 -4.32
CA VAL A 28 -1.09 1.66 -4.11
C VAL A 28 -0.75 1.64 -2.63
N GLU A 29 -0.63 0.44 -2.08
CA GLU A 29 -0.12 0.23 -0.74
C GLU A 29 1.00 -0.82 -0.77
N THR A 30 2.14 -0.48 -0.22
CA THR A 30 3.30 -1.36 -0.03
C THR A 30 3.50 -1.60 1.45
N VAL A 31 3.31 -2.84 1.89
CA VAL A 31 3.59 -3.28 3.24
C VAL A 31 4.98 -3.90 3.28
N LYS A 32 5.87 -3.29 4.05
CA LYS A 32 7.22 -3.79 4.31
C LYS A 32 7.20 -4.57 5.61
N LEU A 33 7.69 -5.80 5.53
CA LEU A 33 7.79 -6.75 6.63
C LEU A 33 9.25 -7.06 6.88
N PHE A 34 9.63 -7.15 8.14
CA PHE A 34 11.00 -7.43 8.55
C PHE A 34 11.06 -8.67 9.45
N CYS A 35 12.05 -9.52 9.24
CA CYS A 35 12.36 -10.63 10.12
C CYS A 35 13.55 -10.26 11.01
N GLU A 36 13.29 -9.95 12.28
CA GLU A 36 14.31 -9.53 13.25
C GLU A 36 15.44 -10.55 13.46
N ARG A 37 15.18 -11.84 13.18
CA ARG A 37 16.15 -12.91 13.44
C ARG A 37 17.22 -13.05 12.35
N CYS A 38 16.83 -12.91 11.10
CA CYS A 38 17.75 -13.08 9.96
C CYS A 38 18.03 -11.78 9.21
N GLY A 39 17.39 -10.67 9.62
CA GLY A 39 17.51 -9.38 8.95
C GLY A 39 16.82 -9.32 7.60
N ASP A 40 15.97 -10.30 7.30
CA ASP A 40 15.32 -10.45 5.99
C ASP A 40 14.16 -9.46 5.84
N LEU A 41 14.03 -8.90 4.63
CA LEU A 41 13.05 -7.88 4.28
C LEU A 41 12.12 -8.45 3.21
N LYS A 42 10.83 -8.42 3.49
CA LYS A 42 9.80 -8.85 2.57
C LYS A 42 8.85 -7.71 2.29
N GLU A 43 8.62 -7.42 1.03
CA GLU A 43 7.70 -6.38 0.60
C GLU A 43 6.49 -7.01 -0.06
N THR A 44 5.30 -6.46 0.19
CA THR A 44 4.07 -6.88 -0.47
C THR A 44 3.31 -5.64 -0.91
N THR A 45 3.17 -5.50 -2.22
CA THR A 45 2.45 -4.38 -2.84
C THR A 45 1.08 -4.85 -3.31
N ARG A 46 0.06 -4.04 -3.01
CA ARG A 46 -1.29 -4.20 -3.52
C ARG A 46 -1.74 -2.93 -4.22
N THR A 47 -2.48 -3.11 -5.31
CA THR A 47 -2.94 -2.03 -6.18
C THR A 47 -4.44 -2.17 -6.40
N ALA A 48 -5.17 -1.05 -6.36
CA ALA A 48 -6.59 -0.98 -6.66
C ALA A 48 -6.87 0.16 -7.62
N PHE A 49 -7.65 -0.11 -8.66
CA PHE A 49 -8.12 0.90 -9.60
C PHE A 49 -9.53 1.34 -9.23
N CYS A 50 -9.79 2.64 -9.34
CA CYS A 50 -11.11 3.22 -9.11
C CYS A 50 -11.48 4.19 -10.23
N GLY A 51 -12.58 3.90 -10.92
CA GLY A 51 -13.30 4.92 -11.69
C GLY A 51 -14.09 5.84 -10.77
N TYR A 52 -14.44 7.05 -11.23
CA TYR A 52 -15.16 8.07 -10.45
C TYR A 52 -16.46 7.58 -9.79
N THR A 53 -17.13 6.59 -10.38
CA THR A 53 -18.39 6.03 -9.86
C THR A 53 -18.18 4.79 -8.97
N ASP A 54 -16.98 4.24 -8.91
CA ASP A 54 -16.69 2.92 -8.32
C ASP A 54 -16.05 2.99 -6.93
N TYR A 55 -16.00 4.17 -6.28
CA TYR A 55 -15.41 4.32 -4.95
C TYR A 55 -15.99 3.38 -3.89
N HIS A 56 -17.28 3.04 -4.01
CA HIS A 56 -17.94 2.10 -3.11
C HIS A 56 -17.37 0.67 -3.22
N LYS A 57 -16.83 0.29 -4.39
CA LYS A 57 -16.23 -1.03 -4.68
C LYS A 57 -14.77 -1.13 -4.21
N LEU A 58 -14.15 -0.02 -3.80
CA LEU A 58 -12.78 -0.06 -3.31
C LEU A 58 -12.69 -0.92 -2.03
N PRO A 59 -11.61 -1.71 -1.88
CA PRO A 59 -11.33 -2.39 -0.62
C PRO A 59 -11.01 -1.38 0.48
N ASP A 60 -11.23 -1.76 1.75
CA ASP A 60 -11.10 -0.84 2.88
C ASP A 60 -9.70 -0.23 3.02
N TRP A 61 -8.65 -0.99 2.68
CA TRP A 61 -7.29 -0.46 2.67
C TRP A 61 -7.13 0.68 1.66
N ALA A 62 -7.68 0.55 0.46
CA ALA A 62 -7.60 1.59 -0.57
C ALA A 62 -8.47 2.80 -0.18
N LYS A 63 -9.65 2.56 0.42
CA LYS A 63 -10.49 3.62 0.99
C LYS A 63 -9.79 4.38 2.12
N SER A 64 -8.91 3.72 2.87
CA SER A 64 -8.14 4.35 3.96
C SER A 64 -7.06 5.31 3.44
N ILE A 65 -6.62 5.14 2.18
CA ILE A 65 -5.75 6.05 1.45
C ILE A 65 -6.61 7.24 0.98
N THR A 66 -7.08 8.03 1.94
CA THR A 66 -7.78 9.30 1.69
C THR A 66 -6.78 10.43 1.48
N ASN A 67 -7.25 11.62 1.07
CA ASN A 67 -6.53 12.86 0.71
C ASN A 67 -5.48 13.42 1.73
N ARG A 68 -4.89 12.62 2.61
CA ARG A 68 -3.75 12.97 3.49
C ARG A 68 -2.47 13.34 2.73
N ALA A 69 -2.44 13.21 1.41
CA ALA A 69 -1.29 13.54 0.57
C ALA A 69 -1.57 14.67 -0.45
N TRP A 70 -2.63 15.47 -0.28
CA TRP A 70 -2.82 16.69 -1.11
C TRP A 70 -1.68 17.71 -0.95
N HIS A 71 -0.78 17.51 0.01
CA HIS A 71 0.33 18.41 0.32
C HIS A 71 1.62 18.09 -0.45
N LEU A 72 1.65 17.03 -1.26
CA LEU A 72 2.82 16.65 -2.07
C LEU A 72 2.74 17.12 -3.53
N ASP A 73 1.61 17.71 -3.92
CA ASP A 73 1.39 18.36 -5.22
C ASP A 73 1.31 19.91 -5.08
N ALA A 74 2.05 20.49 -4.11
CA ALA A 74 2.18 21.95 -3.93
C ALA A 74 3.65 22.40 -4.01
#